data_AF-A0A022KYR6-F1
#
_entry.id   AF-A0A022KYR6-F1
#
_cell.length_a   1.000
_cell.length_b   1.000
_cell.length_c   1.000
_cell.angle_alpha   90.00
_cell.angle_beta   90.00
_cell.angle_gamma   90.00
#
_symmetry.space_group_name_H-M   'P 1'
#
loop_
_entity.id
_entity.type
_entity.pdbx_description
1 polymer ?
#
loop_
_entity_poly.entity_id
_entity_poly.type
_entity_poly.pdbx_seq_one_letter_code
_entity_poly.pdbx_strand_id
1 'polypeptide(L)'
;MLDEGVVASRALPFEGLEPTQAEAPFRHGTNAWMVANGSVSYDGTHLLRYSQESCAVQGFEVDEPAIWGVVADDQAFYTTNAIDGAAHVRRRTMDGEIAAEALVPETLLSGLASGGDRLYAVGPLGEAETERTVVITFDAATFEELDRIELGDSRTPVSALVHEGTLYLPAGATSDPDGSGQEVSTVDMVDVDTGEAGQVDLGAASPYIVAGAEGWLVCTHTFMNAPFRDMDAYGQVTVLDAATGEASTVDVGPGLRQISVVGDELLVLTQQGEGDARLTRYVLADMSELSSAQIPVPEGGEHYLSGVIAHLPGS
;
A
#
# COMPACT_ATOMS: atom_id res chain seq x y z
N MET A 1 1.09 -15.70 -29.01
CA MET A 1 0.02 -14.83 -29.52
C MET A 1 -0.38 -13.98 -28.34
N LEU A 2 -0.47 -12.65 -28.48
CA LEU A 2 -1.02 -11.85 -27.39
C LEU A 2 -2.51 -12.16 -27.32
N ASP A 3 -2.96 -12.71 -26.20
CA ASP A 3 -4.38 -12.97 -25.93
C ASP A 3 -5.17 -11.65 -25.94
N GLU A 4 -6.47 -11.75 -26.20
CA GLU A 4 -7.40 -10.61 -26.23
C GLU A 4 -7.22 -9.74 -24.97
N GLY A 5 -6.71 -8.51 -25.15
CA GLY A 5 -6.59 -7.51 -24.07
C GLY A 5 -5.18 -6.98 -23.80
N VAL A 6 -4.12 -7.72 -24.12
CA VAL A 6 -2.74 -7.24 -23.94
C VAL A 6 -2.28 -6.48 -25.18
N VAL A 7 -2.16 -5.15 -25.06
CA VAL A 7 -1.76 -4.28 -26.18
C VAL A 7 -0.25 -4.12 -26.33
N ALA A 8 0.52 -4.28 -25.25
CA ALA A 8 1.98 -4.23 -25.25
C ALA A 8 2.55 -4.92 -24.00
N SER A 9 3.78 -5.40 -24.11
CA SER A 9 4.58 -5.89 -22.98
C SER A 9 5.99 -5.30 -23.07
N ARG A 10 6.58 -4.98 -21.90
CA ARG A 10 7.90 -4.36 -21.79
C ARG A 10 8.62 -4.91 -20.57
N ALA A 11 9.87 -5.32 -20.75
CA ALA A 11 10.78 -5.58 -19.64
C ALA A 11 11.39 -4.28 -19.14
N LEU A 12 11.46 -4.12 -17.81
CA LEU A 12 12.18 -3.03 -17.16
C LEU A 12 13.47 -3.59 -16.55
N PRO A 13 14.58 -2.83 -16.58
CA PRO A 13 15.87 -3.29 -16.05
C PRO A 13 15.96 -3.07 -14.54
N PHE A 14 14.92 -3.46 -13.79
CA PHE A 14 14.85 -3.32 -12.33
C PHE A 14 14.37 -4.65 -11.74
N GLU A 15 15.16 -5.24 -10.85
CA GLU A 15 14.79 -6.46 -10.12
C GLU A 15 14.08 -6.13 -8.80
N GLY A 16 13.31 -7.08 -8.27
CA GLY A 16 12.69 -6.94 -6.96
C GLY A 16 11.57 -5.90 -6.92
N LEU A 17 10.86 -5.72 -8.03
CA LEU A 17 9.55 -5.07 -8.03
C LEU A 17 8.64 -5.86 -7.10
N GLU A 18 8.49 -5.37 -5.88
CA GLU A 18 7.66 -6.05 -4.88
C GLU A 18 6.19 -5.76 -5.19
N PRO A 19 5.28 -6.75 -5.11
CA PRO A 19 3.90 -6.45 -4.72
C PRO A 19 4.04 -5.83 -3.34
N THR A 20 3.99 -4.52 -3.18
CA THR A 20 4.57 -3.95 -1.95
C THR A 20 3.74 -4.24 -0.70
N GLN A 21 4.40 -4.21 0.48
CA GLN A 21 3.72 -4.22 1.77
C GLN A 21 2.96 -2.90 1.97
N ALA A 22 3.52 -1.78 1.50
CA ALA A 22 2.91 -0.48 1.64
C ALA A 22 2.67 0.22 0.30
N GLU A 23 1.39 0.49 0.04
CA GLU A 23 0.83 1.45 -0.93
C GLU A 23 1.33 1.46 -2.37
N ALA A 24 2.46 0.87 -2.71
CA ALA A 24 3.06 0.85 -4.03
C ALA A 24 2.57 -0.35 -4.86
N PRO A 25 2.11 -0.15 -6.11
CA PRO A 25 1.96 1.12 -6.79
C PRO A 25 0.91 2.07 -6.16
N PHE A 26 1.36 3.26 -5.72
CA PHE A 26 0.48 4.37 -5.34
C PHE A 26 0.49 5.40 -6.45
N ARG A 27 -0.46 6.32 -6.42
CA ARG A 27 -0.64 7.33 -7.47
C ARG A 27 -0.54 8.73 -6.92
N HIS A 28 0.09 9.59 -7.71
CA HIS A 28 0.02 11.03 -7.55
C HIS A 28 -0.08 11.68 -8.92
N GLY A 29 -1.17 12.41 -9.17
CA GLY A 29 -1.49 12.95 -10.49
C GLY A 29 -1.51 11.86 -11.57
N THR A 30 -0.77 12.07 -12.65
CA THR A 30 -0.64 11.13 -13.78
C THR A 30 0.51 10.14 -13.63
N ASN A 31 1.15 10.09 -12.45
CA ASN A 31 2.26 9.20 -12.16
C ASN A 31 1.84 8.08 -11.21
N ALA A 32 2.37 6.90 -11.45
CA ALA A 32 2.40 5.81 -10.48
C ALA A 32 3.83 5.63 -9.96
N TRP A 33 3.96 5.29 -8.69
CA TRP A 33 5.23 5.11 -8.01
C TRP A 33 5.36 3.69 -7.50
N MET A 34 6.48 3.04 -7.79
CA MET A 34 6.77 1.65 -7.41
C MET A 34 8.10 1.59 -6.68
N VAL A 35 8.27 0.55 -5.87
CA VAL A 35 9.54 0.22 -5.23
C VAL A 35 10.09 -1.05 -5.86
N ALA A 36 11.37 -1.02 -6.19
CA ALA A 36 12.14 -2.17 -6.60
C ALA A 36 13.24 -2.39 -5.55
N ASN A 37 13.01 -3.28 -4.58
CA ASN A 37 13.96 -3.54 -3.48
C ASN A 37 15.18 -4.36 -3.92
N GLY A 38 15.29 -4.70 -5.21
CA GLY A 38 16.46 -5.34 -5.80
C GLY A 38 16.78 -6.71 -5.20
N SER A 39 17.86 -7.30 -5.70
CA SER A 39 18.55 -8.38 -5.00
C SER A 39 19.72 -7.77 -4.25
N VAL A 40 19.78 -7.93 -2.93
CA VAL A 40 20.85 -7.39 -2.04
C VAL A 40 22.29 -7.71 -2.49
N SER A 41 22.47 -8.62 -3.46
CA SER A 41 23.77 -9.06 -3.99
C SER A 41 24.14 -8.49 -5.36
N TYR A 42 23.20 -7.92 -6.12
CA TYR A 42 23.44 -7.51 -7.53
C TYR A 42 22.83 -6.17 -7.92
N ASP A 43 21.65 -5.85 -7.39
CA ASP A 43 20.91 -4.63 -7.72
C ASP A 43 20.68 -3.79 -6.46
N GLY A 44 20.89 -2.48 -6.57
CA GLY A 44 20.51 -1.52 -5.53
C GLY A 44 18.99 -1.37 -5.41
N THR A 45 18.52 -0.77 -4.33
CA THR A 45 17.11 -0.40 -4.19
C THR A 45 16.79 0.80 -5.08
N HIS A 46 15.66 0.73 -5.77
CA HIS A 46 15.19 1.78 -6.66
C HIS A 46 13.76 2.20 -6.36
N LEU A 47 13.49 3.48 -6.52
CA LEU A 47 12.14 4.01 -6.69
C LEU A 47 11.88 4.24 -8.16
N LEU A 48 10.72 3.80 -8.63
CA LEU A 48 10.34 3.91 -10.03
C LEU A 48 9.14 4.82 -10.16
N ARG A 49 9.26 5.86 -10.98
CA ARG A 49 8.13 6.70 -11.41
C ARG A 49 7.70 6.31 -12.80
N TYR A 50 6.48 5.80 -12.93
CA TYR A 50 5.83 5.50 -14.19
C TYR A 50 4.86 6.63 -14.57
N SER A 51 5.15 7.33 -15.66
CA SER A 51 4.23 8.28 -16.27
C SER A 51 3.18 7.54 -17.08
N GLN A 52 1.91 7.72 -16.74
CA GLN A 52 0.79 7.11 -17.45
C GLN A 52 0.52 7.81 -18.80
N GLU A 53 0.91 9.08 -18.94
CA GLU A 53 0.77 9.85 -20.18
C GLU A 53 1.76 9.39 -21.26
N SER A 54 3.04 9.21 -20.90
CA SER A 54 4.09 8.89 -21.84
C SER A 54 4.50 7.41 -21.82
N CYS A 55 3.93 6.62 -20.91
CA CYS A 55 4.34 5.25 -20.60
C CYS A 55 5.85 5.12 -20.30
N ALA A 56 6.46 6.19 -19.77
CA ALA A 56 7.88 6.22 -19.45
C ALA A 56 8.11 5.84 -17.99
N VAL A 57 9.18 5.08 -17.74
CA VAL A 57 9.65 4.76 -16.39
C VAL A 57 10.95 5.49 -16.15
N GLN A 58 11.03 6.20 -15.02
CA GLN A 58 12.26 6.76 -14.48
C GLN A 58 12.58 6.02 -13.18
N GLY A 59 13.83 5.56 -13.04
CA GLY A 59 14.32 4.95 -11.81
C GLY A 59 15.22 5.91 -11.04
N PHE A 60 15.12 5.89 -9.72
CA PHE A 60 15.97 6.60 -8.77
C PHE A 60 16.62 5.54 -7.89
N GLU A 61 17.93 5.34 -8.05
CA GLU A 61 18.70 4.49 -7.13
C GLU A 61 18.79 5.20 -5.77
N VAL A 62 18.64 4.42 -4.70
CA VAL A 62 18.72 4.92 -3.32
C VAL A 62 19.67 4.06 -2.49
N ASP A 63 20.20 4.65 -1.41
CA ASP A 63 21.15 3.98 -0.52
C ASP A 63 20.47 3.05 0.51
N GLU A 64 19.14 3.10 0.65
CA GLU A 64 18.43 2.16 1.51
C GLU A 64 18.60 0.72 1.06
N PRO A 65 18.74 -0.24 2.00
CA PRO A 65 18.75 -1.67 1.67
C PRO A 65 17.36 -2.19 1.27
N ALA A 66 16.31 -1.51 1.73
CA ALA A 66 14.92 -1.77 1.37
C ALA A 66 14.09 -0.53 1.74
N ILE A 67 13.05 -0.25 0.95
CA ILE A 67 12.01 0.72 1.27
C ILE A 67 10.77 -0.06 1.68
N TRP A 68 10.19 0.33 2.82
CA TRP A 68 8.98 -0.30 3.36
C TRP A 68 7.72 0.49 3.04
N GLY A 69 7.82 1.82 2.94
CA GLY A 69 6.71 2.69 2.56
C GLY A 69 7.17 3.86 1.72
N VAL A 70 6.30 4.29 0.80
CA VAL A 70 6.53 5.42 -0.09
C VAL A 70 5.25 6.20 -0.35
N VAL A 71 5.34 7.53 -0.29
CA VAL A 71 4.32 8.47 -0.79
C VAL A 71 5.01 9.61 -1.52
N ALA A 72 4.30 10.35 -2.37
CA ALA A 72 4.86 11.47 -3.11
C ALA A 72 3.82 12.55 -3.39
N ASP A 73 4.31 13.76 -3.57
CA ASP A 73 3.58 14.92 -4.08
C ASP A 73 4.25 15.43 -5.37
N ASP A 74 3.90 16.62 -5.85
CA ASP A 74 4.50 17.22 -7.06
C ASP A 74 5.94 17.73 -6.85
N GLN A 75 6.39 17.89 -5.61
CA GLN A 75 7.66 18.50 -5.24
C GLN A 75 8.69 17.52 -4.69
N ALA A 76 8.24 16.48 -4.00
CA ALA A 76 9.08 15.53 -3.29
C ALA A 76 8.44 14.14 -3.25
N PHE A 77 9.28 13.16 -2.90
CA PHE A 77 8.81 11.85 -2.47
C PHE A 77 9.42 11.49 -1.12
N TYR A 78 8.68 10.68 -0.38
CA TYR A 78 8.97 10.32 1.00
C TYR A 78 9.12 8.82 1.09
N THR A 79 10.12 8.36 1.83
CA THR A 79 10.33 6.93 2.07
C THR A 79 10.48 6.65 3.55
N THR A 80 10.18 5.41 3.93
CA THR A 80 10.52 4.87 5.24
C THR A 80 11.21 3.53 5.10
N ASN A 81 12.16 3.28 6.00
CA ASN A 81 12.70 1.97 6.27
C ASN A 81 13.14 1.89 7.73
N ALA A 82 13.56 0.71 8.20
CA ALA A 82 14.19 0.57 9.50
C ALA A 82 15.57 -0.08 9.41
N ILE A 83 16.53 0.52 10.11
CA ILE A 83 17.92 0.05 10.19
C ILE A 83 18.35 0.20 11.65
N ASP A 84 19.04 -0.81 12.19
CA ASP A 84 19.65 -0.78 13.52
C ASP A 84 18.69 -0.35 14.67
N GLY A 85 17.42 -0.78 14.57
CA GLY A 85 16.40 -0.51 15.58
C GLY A 85 15.83 0.92 15.56
N ALA A 86 16.08 1.70 14.50
CA ALA A 86 15.46 2.99 14.27
C ALA A 86 14.74 3.01 12.92
N ALA A 87 13.60 3.68 12.87
CA ALA A 87 12.95 4.04 11.63
C ALA A 87 13.63 5.29 11.05
N HIS A 88 13.89 5.26 9.75
CA HIS A 88 14.37 6.39 9.00
C HIS A 88 13.28 6.82 8.04
N VAL A 89 12.70 8.00 8.29
CA VAL A 89 11.80 8.64 7.34
C VAL A 89 12.62 9.67 6.58
N ARG A 90 12.50 9.71 5.24
CA ARG A 90 13.29 10.61 4.41
C ARG A 90 12.42 11.34 3.42
N ARG A 91 12.70 12.63 3.25
CA ARG A 91 12.17 13.46 2.17
C ARG A 91 13.23 13.60 1.09
N ARG A 92 12.86 13.37 -0.16
CA ARG A 92 13.74 13.51 -1.32
C ARG A 92 13.21 14.50 -2.33
N THR A 93 14.14 15.17 -3.01
CA THR A 93 13.80 15.94 -4.21
C THR A 93 13.35 15.01 -5.33
N MET A 94 12.71 15.56 -6.36
CA MET A 94 12.32 14.81 -7.56
C MET A 94 13.48 14.27 -8.39
N ASP A 95 14.72 14.62 -8.04
CA ASP A 95 15.95 14.07 -8.64
C ASP A 95 16.54 12.93 -7.78
N GLY A 96 15.95 12.63 -6.63
CA GLY A 96 16.33 11.52 -5.75
C GLY A 96 17.27 11.88 -4.60
N GLU A 97 17.69 13.15 -4.48
CA GLU A 97 18.57 13.59 -3.40
C GLU A 97 17.81 13.73 -2.07
N ILE A 98 18.42 13.27 -0.97
CA ILE A 98 17.87 13.43 0.38
C ILE A 98 17.88 14.92 0.75
N ALA A 99 16.70 15.49 0.94
CA ALA A 99 16.51 16.87 1.36
C ALA A 99 16.36 16.99 2.89
N ALA A 100 15.76 15.99 3.53
CA ALA A 100 15.62 15.90 4.98
C ALA A 100 15.48 14.44 5.44
N GLU A 101 15.82 14.17 6.69
CA GLU A 101 15.70 12.86 7.32
C GLU A 101 15.28 13.01 8.79
N ALA A 102 14.32 12.19 9.20
CA ALA A 102 13.92 12.01 10.59
C ALA A 102 14.32 10.60 11.03
N LEU A 103 15.01 10.54 12.19
CA LEU A 103 15.37 9.29 12.84
C LEU A 103 14.46 9.09 14.03
N VAL A 104 13.75 7.96 14.06
CA VAL A 104 12.86 7.60 15.17
C VAL A 104 13.38 6.32 15.81
N PRO A 105 14.10 6.42 16.97
CA PRO A 105 14.61 5.25 17.67
C PRO A 105 13.51 4.32 18.14
N GLU A 106 13.85 3.04 18.30
CA GLU A 106 12.98 2.00 18.86
C GLU A 106 11.63 1.89 18.13
N THR A 107 11.63 2.16 16.83
CA THR A 107 10.42 2.21 16.00
C THR A 107 10.69 1.50 14.68
N LEU A 108 9.67 0.81 14.17
CA LEU A 108 9.65 0.28 12.80
C LEU A 108 8.46 0.95 12.09
N LEU A 109 8.72 1.90 11.22
CA LEU A 109 7.66 2.58 10.46
C LEU A 109 7.53 1.94 9.09
N SER A 110 6.37 1.32 8.84
CA SER A 110 6.05 0.57 7.62
C SER A 110 5.04 1.29 6.72
N GLY A 111 4.11 2.07 7.30
CA GLY A 111 3.12 2.83 6.56
C GLY A 111 3.50 4.31 6.43
N LEU A 112 3.25 4.90 5.27
CA LEU A 112 3.32 6.34 5.06
C LEU A 112 2.02 6.83 4.40
N ALA A 113 1.52 7.97 4.84
CA ALA A 113 0.38 8.66 4.22
C ALA A 113 0.69 10.14 4.06
N SER A 114 0.22 10.77 2.99
CA SER A 114 0.32 12.23 2.80
C SER A 114 -1.05 12.89 2.93
N GLY A 115 -1.11 14.04 3.59
CA GLY A 115 -2.33 14.83 3.76
C GLY A 115 -2.05 16.32 3.76
N GLY A 116 -1.96 16.91 2.57
CA GLY A 116 -1.60 18.32 2.39
C GLY A 116 -0.17 18.59 2.85
N ASP A 117 0.00 19.50 3.80
CA ASP A 117 1.31 19.89 4.35
C ASP A 117 1.85 18.92 5.41
N ARG A 118 1.18 17.78 5.63
CA ARG A 118 1.53 16.78 6.65
C ARG A 118 1.89 15.43 6.04
N LEU A 119 2.89 14.80 6.62
CA LEU A 119 3.26 13.40 6.39
C LEU A 119 2.96 12.59 7.66
N TYR A 120 2.24 11.48 7.52
CA TYR A 120 1.95 10.56 8.60
C TYR A 120 2.79 9.31 8.41
N ALA A 121 3.55 8.93 9.43
CA ALA A 121 4.31 7.71 9.45
C ALA A 121 3.78 6.78 10.55
N VAL A 122 3.57 5.52 10.20
CA VAL A 122 2.85 4.58 11.04
C VAL A 122 3.61 3.26 11.15
N GLY A 123 3.61 2.71 12.36
CA GLY A 123 4.11 1.38 12.62
C GLY A 123 4.28 1.12 14.11
N PRO A 124 4.89 -0.01 14.48
CA PRO A 124 5.17 -0.30 15.86
C PRO A 124 6.27 0.55 16.50
N LEU A 125 6.08 0.87 17.78
CA LEU A 125 6.98 1.57 18.70
C LEU A 125 7.24 0.70 19.93
N GLY A 126 8.51 0.58 20.32
CA GLY A 126 8.97 -0.11 21.53
C GLY A 126 9.54 -1.51 21.26
N GLU A 127 9.80 -2.24 22.34
CA GLU A 127 10.25 -3.64 22.27
C GLU A 127 9.07 -4.60 22.08
N ALA A 128 9.32 -5.78 21.52
CA ALA A 128 8.29 -6.77 21.15
C ALA A 128 7.25 -7.08 22.24
N GLU A 129 7.62 -7.03 23.52
CA GLU A 129 6.70 -7.31 24.65
C GLU A 129 5.82 -6.12 25.04
N THR A 130 6.21 -4.91 24.63
CA THR A 130 5.57 -3.64 24.99
C THR A 130 5.11 -2.84 23.78
N GLU A 131 5.22 -3.45 22.60
CA GLU A 131 5.07 -2.79 21.31
C GLU A 131 3.67 -2.16 21.17
N ARG A 132 3.64 -0.90 20.72
CA ARG A 132 2.43 -0.12 20.49
C ARG A 132 2.39 0.37 19.06
N THR A 133 1.23 0.41 18.44
CA THR A 133 1.09 1.12 17.17
C THR A 133 1.13 2.62 17.43
N VAL A 134 2.00 3.32 16.71
CA VAL A 134 2.14 4.77 16.76
C VAL A 134 1.84 5.40 15.40
N VAL A 135 1.24 6.59 15.43
CA VAL A 135 1.18 7.52 14.30
C VAL A 135 2.04 8.72 14.65
N ILE A 136 3.04 9.01 13.83
CA ILE A 136 3.90 10.19 13.97
C ILE A 136 3.57 11.13 12.81
N THR A 137 3.25 12.37 13.13
CA THR A 137 2.93 13.40 12.14
C THR A 137 4.12 14.34 11.98
N PHE A 138 4.57 14.53 10.76
CA PHE A 138 5.62 15.47 10.38
C PHE A 138 5.04 16.61 9.53
N ASP A 139 5.61 17.80 9.65
CA ASP A 139 5.49 18.82 8.61
C ASP A 139 6.21 18.31 7.35
N ALA A 140 5.50 18.20 6.23
CA ALA A 140 6.03 17.59 5.02
C ALA A 140 7.17 18.41 4.38
N ALA A 141 7.25 19.71 4.66
CA ALA A 141 8.26 20.60 4.10
C ALA A 141 9.51 20.71 4.99
N THR A 142 9.34 20.90 6.30
CA THR A 142 10.42 21.11 7.27
C THR A 142 10.89 19.81 7.92
N PHE A 143 10.07 18.77 7.88
CA PHE A 143 10.30 17.50 8.57
C PHE A 143 10.35 17.59 10.11
N GLU A 144 9.79 18.66 10.68
CA GLU A 144 9.57 18.78 12.12
C GLU A 144 8.44 17.83 12.57
N GLU A 145 8.68 17.07 13.65
CA GLU A 145 7.63 16.28 14.30
C GLU A 145 6.59 17.22 14.92
N LEU A 146 5.36 17.15 14.42
CA LEU A 146 4.25 17.99 14.86
C LEU A 146 3.45 17.33 15.98
N ASP A 147 3.25 16.01 15.88
CA ASP A 147 2.44 15.25 16.83
C ASP A 147 2.78 13.76 16.83
N ARG A 148 2.39 13.07 17.89
CA ARG A 148 2.58 11.64 18.09
C ARG A 148 1.42 11.03 18.88
N ILE A 149 0.75 10.05 18.27
CA ILE A 149 -0.43 9.38 18.84
C ILE A 149 -0.16 7.88 18.98
N GLU A 150 -0.37 7.34 20.18
CA GLU A 150 -0.34 5.89 20.42
C GLU A 150 -1.76 5.31 20.30
N LEU A 151 -1.93 4.32 19.43
CA LEU A 151 -3.23 3.69 19.13
C LEU A 151 -3.52 2.45 20.00
N GLY A 152 -2.58 2.04 20.85
CA GLY A 152 -2.73 0.88 21.73
C GLY A 152 -1.84 -0.29 21.32
N ASP A 153 -2.30 -1.52 21.58
CA ASP A 153 -1.53 -2.75 21.30
C ASP A 153 -1.02 -2.80 19.85
N SER A 154 0.17 -3.38 19.67
CA SER A 154 0.79 -3.44 18.35
C SER A 154 -0.06 -4.14 17.30
N ARG A 155 -0.19 -3.44 16.20
CA ARG A 155 -0.73 -3.83 14.91
C ARG A 155 0.32 -3.45 13.89
N THR A 156 0.33 -4.19 12.79
CA THR A 156 1.32 -4.00 11.72
C THR A 156 0.61 -3.42 10.50
N PRO A 157 0.17 -2.14 10.54
CA PRO A 157 -0.44 -1.53 9.39
C PRO A 157 0.60 -1.43 8.29
N VAL A 158 0.32 -2.12 7.20
CA VAL A 158 1.20 -2.13 6.04
C VAL A 158 0.83 -1.01 5.07
N SER A 159 -0.41 -0.54 5.06
CA SER A 159 -0.85 0.64 4.29
C SER A 159 -1.51 1.69 5.19
N ALA A 160 -1.55 2.94 4.74
CA ALA A 160 -2.05 4.10 5.46
C ALA A 160 -2.60 5.19 4.49
N LEU A 161 -3.90 5.40 4.45
CA LEU A 161 -4.51 6.39 3.55
C LEU A 161 -5.10 7.56 4.30
N VAL A 162 -4.76 8.79 3.91
CA VAL A 162 -5.57 9.97 4.29
C VAL A 162 -6.68 10.16 3.26
N HIS A 163 -7.92 10.10 3.71
CA HIS A 163 -9.10 10.33 2.89
C HIS A 163 -10.11 11.19 3.66
N GLU A 164 -10.55 12.30 3.05
CA GLU A 164 -11.56 13.22 3.62
C GLU A 164 -11.28 13.66 5.08
N GLY A 165 -10.00 13.88 5.43
CA GLY A 165 -9.60 14.34 6.77
C GLY A 165 -9.46 13.22 7.81
N THR A 166 -9.55 11.95 7.40
CA THR A 166 -9.31 10.80 8.27
C THR A 166 -8.16 9.96 7.73
N LEU A 167 -7.25 9.56 8.62
CA LEU A 167 -6.21 8.58 8.35
C LEU A 167 -6.75 7.17 8.63
N TYR A 168 -6.71 6.30 7.64
CA TYR A 168 -7.18 4.91 7.70
C TYR A 168 -6.00 3.94 7.70
N LEU A 169 -5.98 3.04 8.69
CA LEU A 169 -4.89 2.11 8.95
C LEU A 169 -5.45 0.69 9.04
N PRO A 170 -5.44 -0.09 7.93
CA PRO A 170 -5.82 -1.50 7.98
C PRO A 170 -4.85 -2.30 8.85
N ALA A 171 -5.38 -2.90 9.92
CA ALA A 171 -4.56 -3.57 10.92
C ALA A 171 -4.09 -4.96 10.50
N GLY A 172 -4.88 -5.69 9.70
CA GLY A 172 -4.61 -7.05 9.21
C GLY A 172 -4.61 -8.13 10.29
N ALA A 173 -3.69 -8.02 11.24
CA ALA A 173 -3.56 -8.88 12.39
C ALA A 173 -2.98 -8.13 13.60
N THR A 174 -3.23 -8.68 14.79
CA THR A 174 -2.47 -8.33 15.99
C THR A 174 -1.32 -9.29 16.18
N SER A 175 -0.24 -8.81 16.80
CA SER A 175 0.89 -9.63 17.23
C SER A 175 0.88 -9.76 18.76
N ASP A 176 0.97 -10.99 19.25
CA ASP A 176 1.18 -11.29 20.66
C ASP A 176 2.69 -11.36 20.96
N PRO A 177 3.12 -11.12 22.22
CA PRO A 177 4.54 -11.16 22.60
C PRO A 177 5.26 -12.49 22.35
N ASP A 178 4.52 -13.59 22.24
CA ASP A 178 5.08 -14.92 21.93
C ASP A 178 5.26 -15.16 20.42
N GLY A 179 4.99 -14.15 19.60
CA GLY A 179 5.05 -14.20 18.14
C GLY A 179 3.84 -14.90 17.51
N SER A 180 2.85 -15.31 18.29
CA SER A 180 1.55 -15.68 17.74
C SER A 180 0.79 -14.42 17.32
N GLY A 181 -0.17 -14.58 16.43
CA GLY A 181 -1.02 -13.49 15.99
C GLY A 181 -2.39 -14.00 15.63
N GLN A 182 -3.31 -13.08 15.43
CA GLN A 182 -4.66 -13.38 14.99
C GLN A 182 -5.08 -12.37 13.94
N GLU A 183 -5.74 -12.85 12.89
CA GLU A 183 -6.38 -11.98 11.93
C GLU A 183 -7.45 -11.14 12.65
N VAL A 184 -7.51 -9.85 12.34
CA VAL A 184 -8.56 -8.95 12.82
C VAL A 184 -9.40 -8.47 11.65
N SER A 185 -10.58 -7.91 11.92
CA SER A 185 -11.48 -7.37 10.89
C SER A 185 -11.58 -5.85 10.89
N THR A 186 -10.76 -5.17 11.69
CA THR A 186 -10.88 -3.73 11.93
C THR A 186 -9.89 -2.88 11.14
N VAL A 187 -10.32 -1.68 10.78
CA VAL A 187 -9.46 -0.58 10.33
C VAL A 187 -9.42 0.47 11.44
N ASP A 188 -8.22 0.88 11.84
CA ASP A 188 -8.04 2.01 12.74
C ASP A 188 -8.24 3.33 11.97
N MET A 189 -8.85 4.30 12.62
CA MET A 189 -9.14 5.62 12.06
C MET A 189 -8.57 6.68 12.98
N VAL A 190 -7.95 7.72 12.42
CA VAL A 190 -7.50 8.88 13.18
C VAL A 190 -7.96 10.14 12.46
N ASP A 191 -8.76 10.96 13.14
CA ASP A 191 -9.11 12.29 12.65
C ASP A 191 -7.84 13.16 12.62
N VAL A 192 -7.48 13.66 11.43
CA VAL A 192 -6.15 14.27 11.23
C VAL A 192 -6.01 15.68 11.82
N ASP A 193 -7.12 16.30 12.23
CA ASP A 193 -7.14 17.64 12.79
C ASP A 193 -7.17 17.63 14.32
N THR A 194 -7.84 16.63 14.89
CA THR A 194 -8.05 16.51 16.34
C THR A 194 -7.18 15.43 16.99
N GLY A 195 -6.67 14.48 16.21
CA GLY A 195 -5.98 13.30 16.70
C GLY A 195 -6.90 12.27 17.37
N GLU A 196 -8.22 12.41 17.25
CA GLU A 196 -9.16 11.46 17.83
C GLU A 196 -9.07 10.11 17.11
N ALA A 197 -8.73 9.07 17.85
CA ALA A 197 -8.62 7.70 17.35
C ALA A 197 -9.93 6.93 17.50
N GLY A 198 -10.26 6.13 16.49
CA GLY A 198 -11.43 5.27 16.44
C GLY A 198 -11.16 4.00 15.63
N GLN A 199 -12.17 3.14 15.52
CA GLN A 199 -12.11 1.88 14.79
C GLN A 199 -13.41 1.60 14.07
N VAL A 200 -13.32 0.99 12.90
CA VAL A 200 -14.45 0.42 12.17
C VAL A 200 -14.22 -1.07 11.96
N ASP A 201 -15.23 -1.89 12.24
CA ASP A 201 -15.22 -3.32 11.94
C ASP A 201 -15.79 -3.56 10.54
N LEU A 202 -14.97 -4.14 9.66
CA LEU A 202 -15.36 -4.45 8.29
C LEU A 202 -16.11 -5.79 8.18
N GLY A 203 -16.19 -6.58 9.25
CA GLY A 203 -16.85 -7.89 9.26
C GLY A 203 -16.11 -9.00 8.50
N ALA A 204 -14.97 -8.69 7.90
CA ALA A 204 -14.10 -9.64 7.21
C ALA A 204 -12.66 -9.50 7.71
N ALA A 205 -12.00 -10.65 7.93
CA ALA A 205 -10.66 -10.71 8.48
C ALA A 205 -9.60 -10.19 7.50
N SER A 206 -8.47 -9.73 8.02
CA SER A 206 -7.24 -9.41 7.27
C SER A 206 -7.31 -8.18 6.37
N PRO A 207 -7.87 -7.05 6.82
CA PRO A 207 -7.77 -5.80 6.06
C PRO A 207 -6.30 -5.44 5.87
N TYR A 208 -5.87 -5.18 4.64
CA TYR A 208 -4.44 -5.09 4.32
C TYR A 208 -4.09 -3.85 3.48
N ILE A 209 -4.74 -3.66 2.34
CA ILE A 209 -4.61 -2.49 1.46
C ILE A 209 -5.88 -1.68 1.55
N VAL A 210 -5.75 -0.36 1.71
CA VAL A 210 -6.86 0.59 1.60
C VAL A 210 -6.64 1.54 0.41
N ALA A 211 -7.69 1.81 -0.34
CA ALA A 211 -7.69 2.75 -1.46
C ALA A 211 -8.93 3.65 -1.39
N GLY A 212 -8.76 4.93 -1.76
CA GLY A 212 -9.85 5.91 -1.77
C GLY A 212 -10.43 6.15 -3.16
N ALA A 213 -11.74 6.40 -3.21
CA ALA A 213 -12.49 6.99 -4.31
C ALA A 213 -13.33 8.14 -3.76
N GLU A 214 -13.92 8.97 -4.62
CA GLU A 214 -14.87 9.99 -4.16
C GLU A 214 -16.03 9.33 -3.40
N GLY A 215 -16.15 9.62 -2.09
CA GLY A 215 -17.18 9.08 -1.20
C GLY A 215 -17.00 7.61 -0.78
N TRP A 216 -15.95 6.92 -1.23
CA TRP A 216 -15.76 5.48 -0.97
C TRP A 216 -14.35 5.16 -0.48
N LEU A 217 -14.29 4.19 0.42
CA LEU A 217 -13.07 3.50 0.79
C LEU A 217 -13.18 2.03 0.37
N VAL A 218 -12.13 1.51 -0.23
CA VAL A 218 -12.04 0.11 -0.65
C VAL A 218 -10.92 -0.55 0.13
N CYS A 219 -11.24 -1.61 0.86
CA CYS A 219 -10.27 -2.38 1.64
C CYS A 219 -10.18 -3.80 1.11
N THR A 220 -8.95 -4.28 0.87
CA THR A 220 -8.70 -5.68 0.53
C THR A 220 -8.52 -6.52 1.77
N HIS A 221 -9.02 -7.75 1.72
CA HIS A 221 -8.81 -8.75 2.75
C HIS A 221 -7.79 -9.78 2.26
N THR A 222 -6.51 -9.52 2.52
CA THR A 222 -5.38 -10.31 1.99
C THR A 222 -4.15 -10.23 2.89
N PHE A 223 -3.05 -10.87 2.49
CA PHE A 223 -1.71 -10.73 3.07
C PHE A 223 -0.67 -10.86 1.97
N MET A 224 0.50 -10.23 2.12
CA MET A 224 1.64 -10.51 1.25
C MET A 224 2.16 -11.94 1.44
N ASN A 225 2.50 -12.25 2.70
CA ASN A 225 3.02 -13.53 3.12
C ASN A 225 2.01 -14.12 4.08
N ALA A 226 1.04 -14.87 3.55
CA ALA A 226 -0.08 -15.31 4.34
C ALA A 226 0.33 -16.24 5.51
N PRO A 227 0.21 -15.78 6.77
CA PRO A 227 0.66 -16.57 7.91
C PRO A 227 -0.45 -17.45 8.49
N PHE A 228 -1.72 -17.14 8.18
CA PHE A 228 -2.90 -17.71 8.86
C PHE A 228 -3.68 -18.73 8.02
N ARG A 229 -3.65 -18.58 6.69
CA ARG A 229 -4.36 -19.43 5.71
C ARG A 229 -3.67 -19.34 4.35
N ASP A 230 -3.93 -20.29 3.46
CA ASP A 230 -3.34 -20.27 2.11
C ASP A 230 -3.74 -19.00 1.33
N MET A 231 -2.84 -18.50 0.47
CA MET A 231 -3.11 -17.30 -0.34
C MET A 231 -4.42 -17.39 -1.15
N ASP A 232 -4.76 -18.58 -1.64
CA ASP A 232 -5.99 -18.81 -2.41
C ASP A 232 -7.26 -18.61 -1.59
N ALA A 233 -7.18 -18.61 -0.25
CA ALA A 233 -8.32 -18.38 0.64
C ALA A 233 -8.64 -16.88 0.84
N TYR A 234 -7.76 -15.98 0.37
CA TYR A 234 -8.04 -14.54 0.35
C TYR A 234 -8.72 -14.18 -0.97
N GLY A 235 -9.86 -13.51 -0.89
CA GLY A 235 -10.67 -13.19 -2.05
C GLY A 235 -11.73 -12.15 -1.79
N GLN A 236 -11.65 -11.42 -0.68
CA GLN A 236 -12.69 -10.49 -0.26
C GLN A 236 -12.23 -9.04 -0.41
N VAL A 237 -13.14 -8.19 -0.85
CA VAL A 237 -12.99 -6.74 -0.86
C VAL A 237 -14.19 -6.14 -0.14
N THR A 238 -13.92 -5.19 0.77
CA THR A 238 -14.96 -4.40 1.43
C THR A 238 -14.98 -3.00 0.83
N VAL A 239 -16.16 -2.56 0.40
CA VAL A 239 -16.44 -1.17 0.00
C VAL A 239 -17.19 -0.51 1.15
N LEU A 240 -16.65 0.61 1.63
CA LEU A 240 -17.17 1.40 2.75
C LEU A 240 -17.57 2.77 2.22
N ASP A 241 -18.83 3.16 2.45
CA ASP A 241 -19.30 4.53 2.24
C ASP A 241 -18.70 5.42 3.34
N ALA A 242 -17.85 6.37 2.96
CA ALA A 242 -17.11 7.19 3.91
C ALA A 242 -18.02 8.11 4.74
N ALA A 243 -19.17 8.51 4.19
CA ALA A 243 -20.10 9.45 4.84
C ALA A 243 -21.01 8.76 5.86
N THR A 244 -21.41 7.53 5.60
CA THR A 244 -22.38 6.79 6.41
C THR A 244 -21.75 5.69 7.27
N GLY A 245 -20.55 5.23 6.91
CA GLY A 245 -19.90 4.07 7.50
C GLY A 245 -20.54 2.73 7.11
N GLU A 246 -21.45 2.71 6.12
CA GLU A 246 -22.03 1.46 5.62
C GLU A 246 -20.99 0.68 4.82
N ALA A 247 -20.78 -0.58 5.18
CA ALA A 247 -19.81 -1.47 4.55
C ALA A 247 -20.49 -2.63 3.83
N SER A 248 -19.99 -2.97 2.65
CA SER A 248 -20.39 -4.14 1.86
C SER A 248 -19.17 -4.94 1.46
N THR A 249 -19.12 -6.22 1.85
CA THR A 249 -18.03 -7.14 1.51
C THR A 249 -18.46 -8.08 0.38
N VAL A 250 -17.64 -8.18 -0.65
CA VAL A 250 -17.87 -9.02 -1.83
C VAL A 250 -16.69 -9.96 -2.05
N ASP A 251 -16.99 -11.20 -2.45
CA ASP A 251 -15.98 -12.16 -2.92
C ASP A 251 -15.67 -11.88 -4.40
N VAL A 252 -14.42 -11.56 -4.69
CA VAL A 252 -13.89 -11.21 -6.01
C VAL A 252 -13.05 -12.34 -6.63
N GLY A 253 -13.02 -13.51 -5.99
CA GLY A 253 -12.29 -14.70 -6.42
C GLY A 253 -11.01 -14.97 -5.63
N PRO A 254 -10.48 -16.20 -5.72
CA PRO A 254 -9.38 -16.66 -4.90
C PRO A 254 -8.04 -15.99 -5.25
N GLY A 255 -7.17 -15.86 -4.26
CA GLY A 255 -5.82 -15.33 -4.44
C GLY A 255 -5.81 -13.83 -4.75
N LEU A 256 -6.61 -13.03 -4.03
CA LEU A 256 -6.61 -11.58 -4.14
C LEU A 256 -5.20 -11.02 -3.87
N ARG A 257 -4.59 -10.42 -4.89
CA ARG A 257 -3.25 -9.83 -4.82
C ARG A 257 -3.31 -8.34 -4.59
N GLN A 258 -4.10 -7.65 -5.40
CA GLN A 258 -4.11 -6.18 -5.39
C GLN A 258 -5.39 -5.61 -5.98
N ILE A 259 -5.65 -4.35 -5.63
CA ILE A 259 -6.70 -3.53 -6.21
C ILE A 259 -6.15 -2.22 -6.77
N SER A 260 -6.93 -1.58 -7.64
CA SER A 260 -6.73 -0.20 -8.04
C SER A 260 -8.08 0.47 -8.26
N VAL A 261 -8.29 1.64 -7.67
CA VAL A 261 -9.53 2.41 -7.82
C VAL A 261 -9.32 3.52 -8.86
N VAL A 262 -10.28 3.67 -9.78
CA VAL A 262 -10.19 4.58 -10.94
C VAL A 262 -11.57 5.18 -11.22
N GLY A 263 -11.82 6.38 -10.69
CA GLY A 263 -13.16 6.97 -10.73
C GLY A 263 -14.17 6.04 -10.04
N ASP A 264 -15.26 5.72 -10.74
CA ASP A 264 -16.32 4.81 -10.25
C ASP A 264 -16.02 3.33 -10.51
N GLU A 265 -14.79 2.97 -10.88
CA GLU A 265 -14.39 1.59 -11.17
C GLU A 265 -13.35 1.05 -10.20
N LEU A 266 -13.49 -0.23 -9.89
CA LEU A 266 -12.52 -1.03 -9.16
C LEU A 266 -11.87 -2.05 -10.09
N LEU A 267 -10.55 -2.02 -10.16
CA LEU A 267 -9.75 -3.09 -10.76
C LEU A 267 -9.28 -4.03 -9.67
N VAL A 268 -9.45 -5.33 -9.89
CA VAL A 268 -9.04 -6.39 -8.95
C VAL A 268 -8.13 -7.36 -9.68
N LEU A 269 -6.96 -7.63 -9.12
CA LEU A 269 -6.04 -8.65 -9.58
C LEU A 269 -6.07 -9.85 -8.65
N THR A 270 -6.45 -11.01 -9.20
CA THR A 270 -6.43 -12.29 -8.51
C THR A 270 -5.47 -13.26 -9.21
N GLN A 271 -4.86 -14.16 -8.44
CA GLN A 271 -4.02 -15.23 -8.98
C GLN A 271 -4.09 -16.44 -8.06
N GLN A 272 -4.68 -17.52 -8.58
CA GLN A 272 -4.78 -18.79 -7.88
C GLN A 272 -3.52 -19.64 -8.11
N GLY A 273 -2.84 -20.00 -7.03
CA GLY A 273 -1.56 -20.71 -7.10
C GLY A 273 -0.54 -19.99 -7.98
N GLU A 274 0.13 -20.75 -8.86
CA GLU A 274 1.12 -20.27 -9.85
C GLU A 274 0.52 -20.14 -11.27
N GLY A 275 -0.81 -20.09 -11.38
CA GLY A 275 -1.50 -19.98 -12.67
C GLY A 275 -1.53 -18.56 -13.24
N ASP A 276 -2.20 -18.43 -14.39
CA ASP A 276 -2.49 -17.12 -14.99
C ASP A 276 -3.26 -16.24 -14.00
N ALA A 277 -2.92 -14.95 -14.00
CA ALA A 277 -3.62 -13.98 -13.18
C ALA A 277 -4.88 -13.51 -13.90
N ARG A 278 -5.91 -13.11 -13.15
CA ARG A 278 -7.11 -12.49 -13.68
C ARG A 278 -7.21 -11.05 -13.21
N LEU A 279 -7.31 -10.13 -14.16
CA LEU A 279 -7.67 -8.74 -13.91
C LEU A 279 -9.15 -8.55 -14.21
N THR A 280 -9.94 -8.18 -13.22
CA THR A 280 -11.37 -7.92 -13.35
C THR A 280 -11.68 -6.46 -13.03
N ARG A 281 -12.56 -5.85 -13.82
CA ARG A 281 -13.11 -4.51 -13.60
C ARG A 281 -14.53 -4.61 -13.06
N TYR A 282 -14.82 -3.87 -12.02
CA TYR A 282 -16.13 -3.77 -11.38
C TYR A 282 -16.61 -2.32 -11.33
N VAL A 283 -17.92 -2.11 -11.38
CA VAL A 283 -18.55 -0.86 -10.95
C VAL A 283 -18.43 -0.77 -9.43
N LEU A 284 -17.90 0.32 -8.90
CA LEU A 284 -17.64 0.44 -7.47
C LEU A 284 -18.93 0.47 -6.64
N ALA A 285 -19.97 1.14 -7.13
CA ALA A 285 -21.22 1.36 -6.40
C ALA A 285 -22.04 0.07 -6.14
N ASP A 286 -21.95 -0.92 -7.02
CA ASP A 286 -22.75 -2.15 -6.92
C ASP A 286 -21.94 -3.44 -7.10
N MET A 287 -20.64 -3.32 -7.34
CA MET A 287 -19.71 -4.42 -7.56
C MET A 287 -20.10 -5.34 -8.74
N SER A 288 -20.84 -4.83 -9.72
CA SER A 288 -21.12 -5.56 -10.97
C SER A 288 -19.88 -5.66 -11.86
N GLU A 289 -19.59 -6.87 -12.38
CA GLU A 289 -18.44 -7.08 -13.28
C GLU A 289 -18.68 -6.38 -14.63
N LEU A 290 -17.74 -5.52 -15.03
CA LEU A 290 -17.72 -4.82 -16.31
C LEU A 290 -16.99 -5.63 -17.38
N SER A 291 -15.82 -6.16 -17.03
CA SER A 291 -14.95 -6.91 -17.95
C SER A 291 -13.88 -7.64 -17.16
N SER A 292 -13.30 -8.69 -17.76
CA SER A 292 -12.09 -9.32 -17.23
C SER A 292 -11.13 -9.72 -18.35
N ALA A 293 -9.85 -9.83 -17.98
CA ALA A 293 -8.77 -10.29 -18.85
C ALA A 293 -7.86 -11.26 -18.08
N GLN A 294 -7.28 -12.22 -18.81
CA GLN A 294 -6.25 -13.10 -18.29
C GLN A 294 -4.87 -12.48 -18.56
N ILE A 295 -3.99 -12.53 -17.57
CA ILE A 295 -2.60 -12.10 -17.65
C ILE A 295 -1.76 -13.37 -17.55
N PRO A 296 -1.16 -13.81 -18.66
CA PRO A 296 -0.39 -15.03 -18.68
C PRO A 296 0.86 -14.89 -17.82
N VAL A 297 1.21 -15.96 -17.14
CA VAL A 297 2.47 -16.06 -16.41
C VAL A 297 3.66 -15.93 -17.38
N PRO A 298 4.67 -15.09 -17.06
CA PRO A 298 5.90 -15.03 -17.85
C PRO A 298 6.62 -16.38 -17.94
N GLU A 299 7.21 -16.71 -19.09
CA GLU A 299 8.00 -17.93 -19.24
C GLU A 299 9.32 -17.86 -18.44
N GLY A 300 9.53 -18.83 -17.55
CA GLY A 300 10.81 -19.08 -16.86
C GLY A 300 10.93 -18.45 -15.47
N GLY A 301 11.35 -19.26 -14.50
CA GLY A 301 11.66 -18.82 -13.13
C GLY A 301 10.45 -18.60 -12.23
N GLU A 302 10.73 -18.19 -10.99
CA GLU A 302 9.74 -17.69 -10.04
C GLU A 302 9.33 -16.27 -10.44
N HIS A 303 8.04 -15.99 -10.38
CA HIS A 303 7.47 -14.69 -10.77
C HIS A 303 6.45 -14.25 -9.73
N TYR A 304 6.38 -12.95 -9.52
CA TYR A 304 5.41 -12.32 -8.63
C TYR A 304 4.72 -11.18 -9.37
N LEU A 305 3.41 -11.06 -9.17
CA LEU A 305 2.65 -9.94 -9.68
C LEU A 305 2.89 -8.74 -8.77
N SER A 306 3.56 -7.69 -9.26
CA SER A 306 3.90 -6.51 -8.46
C SER A 306 2.80 -5.44 -8.42
N GLY A 307 1.80 -5.51 -9.30
CA GLY A 307 0.55 -4.78 -9.09
C GLY A 307 -0.24 -4.35 -10.31
N VAL A 308 -1.25 -3.51 -10.06
CA VAL A 308 -2.15 -2.94 -11.08
C VAL A 308 -2.02 -1.42 -11.10
N ILE A 309 -1.70 -0.89 -12.28
CA ILE A 309 -1.73 0.55 -12.56
C ILE A 309 -2.78 0.77 -13.64
N ALA A 310 -3.70 1.70 -13.41
CA ALA A 310 -4.72 2.10 -14.37
C ALA A 310 -4.83 3.62 -14.44
N HIS A 311 -5.53 4.14 -15.45
CA HIS A 311 -5.67 5.58 -15.70
C HIS A 311 -7.12 5.87 -16.09
N LEU A 312 -7.71 6.96 -15.61
CA LEU A 312 -8.93 7.50 -16.21
C LEU A 312 -8.53 8.22 -17.48
N PRO A 313 -8.92 7.79 -18.70
CA PRO A 313 -8.60 8.54 -19.92
C PRO A 313 -8.93 10.02 -19.70
N GLY A 314 -7.92 10.88 -19.90
CA GLY A 314 -7.99 12.28 -19.49
C GLY A 314 -9.26 12.95 -20.01
N SER A 315 -10.05 13.51 -19.09
CA SER A 315 -11.21 14.36 -19.37
C SER A 315 -10.79 15.71 -19.96
#